data_AF-A0A816NWJ8-F1
#
_entry.id   AF-A0A816NWJ8-F1
#
_cell.length_a   1.000
_cell.length_b   1.000
_cell.length_c   1.000
_cell.angle_alpha   90.00
_cell.angle_beta   90.00
_cell.angle_gamma   90.00
#
_symmetry.space_group_name_H-M   'P 1'
#
loop_
_entity.id
_entity.type
_entity.pdbx_description
1 polymer ?
#
loop_
_entity_poly.entity_id
_entity_poly.type
_entity_poly.pdbx_seq_one_letter_code
_entity_poly.pdbx_strand_id
1 'polypeptide(L)'
;MDMYFTTTIRNALVLNYKGFQYTLKREHKDSNEWRRRTRPCTTSLSLCRDNKSILREPGVHICIPHSSEELIVEATVARMKKEPLTKLY
;
A
#
# COMPACT_ATOMS: atom_id res chain seq x y z
N MET A 1 -11.73 12.71 2.63
CA MET A 1 -10.84 12.25 1.55
C MET A 1 -10.03 11.09 2.11
N ASP A 2 -10.39 9.86 1.73
CA ASP A 2 -9.74 8.65 2.23
C ASP A 2 -8.46 8.37 1.44
N MET A 3 -7.37 9.01 1.87
CA MET A 3 -6.01 8.73 1.43
C MET A 3 -5.25 8.11 2.60
N TYR A 4 -4.70 6.92 2.41
CA TYR A 4 -3.94 6.22 3.46
C TYR A 4 -2.86 5.32 2.89
N PHE A 5 -1.84 5.05 3.70
CA PHE A 5 -0.72 4.20 3.33
C PHE A 5 -0.87 2.81 3.95
N THR A 6 -0.53 1.78 3.18
CA THR A 6 -0.38 0.41 3.67
C THR A 6 0.99 -0.13 3.28
N THR A 7 1.45 -1.15 4.00
CA THR A 7 2.64 -1.91 3.64
C THR A 7 2.22 -3.28 3.13
N THR A 8 2.86 -3.73 2.05
CA THR A 8 2.67 -5.10 1.56
C THR A 8 3.45 -6.09 2.42
N ILE A 9 3.20 -7.39 2.24
CA ILE A 9 3.97 -8.48 2.86
C ILE A 9 5.49 -8.41 2.58
N ARG A 10 5.89 -7.73 1.49
CA ARG A 10 7.30 -7.51 1.13
C ARG A 10 7.86 -6.19 1.68
N ASN A 11 7.15 -5.59 2.63
CA ASN A 11 7.47 -4.30 3.25
C ASN A 11 7.52 -3.12 2.26
N ALA A 12 6.88 -3.23 1.09
CA ALA A 12 6.77 -2.14 0.14
C ALA A 12 5.59 -1.22 0.49
N LEU A 13 5.83 0.10 0.50
CA LEU A 13 4.83 1.13 0.77
C LEU A 13 3.86 1.29 -0.40
N VAL A 14 2.57 1.30 -0.10
CA VAL A 14 1.46 1.44 -1.04
C VAL A 14 0.57 2.59 -0.61
N LEU A 15 0.26 3.47 -1.56
CA LEU A 15 -0.69 4.55 -1.39
C LEU A 15 -2.08 4.10 -1.85
N ASN A 16 -3.08 4.21 -0.99
CA ASN A 16 -4.48 3.93 -1.32
C ASN A 16 -5.22 5.26 -1.45
N TYR A 17 -5.87 5.46 -2.59
CA TYR A 17 -6.59 6.68 -2.90
C TYR A 17 -7.76 6.40 -3.84
N LYS A 18 -8.99 6.81 -3.46
CA LYS A 18 -10.24 6.59 -4.23
C LYS A 18 -10.45 5.14 -4.67
N GLY A 19 -10.07 4.17 -3.82
CA GLY A 19 -10.16 2.73 -4.14
C GLY A 19 -9.06 2.21 -5.08
N PHE A 20 -8.05 3.02 -5.39
CA PHE A 20 -6.91 2.61 -6.20
C PHE A 20 -5.62 2.60 -5.37
N GLN A 21 -4.83 1.56 -5.56
CA GLN A 21 -3.48 1.38 -5.04
C GLN A 21 -2.41 1.91 -5.99
N TYR A 22 -1.48 2.68 -5.46
CA TYR A 22 -0.34 3.23 -6.18
C TYR A 22 0.95 2.82 -5.47
N THR A 23 2.01 2.66 -6.26
CA THR A 23 3.37 2.43 -5.79
C THR A 23 4.22 3.64 -6.12
N LEU A 24 5.19 3.94 -5.27
CA LEU A 24 6.14 5.01 -5.51
C LEU A 24 6.88 4.75 -6.81
N LYS A 25 6.85 5.72 -7.72
CA LYS A 25 7.51 5.65 -9.02
C LYS A 25 8.80 6.47 -9.00
N ARG A 26 8.73 7.71 -8.48
CA ARG A 26 9.87 8.63 -8.38
C ARG A 26 9.70 9.56 -7.19
N GLU A 27 10.82 9.89 -6.57
CA GLU A 27 10.90 10.96 -5.58
C GLU A 27 11.56 12.18 -6.23
N HIS A 28 10.97 13.34 -6.02
CA HIS A 28 11.53 14.63 -6.41
C HIS A 28 11.84 15.44 -5.15
N LYS A 29 12.56 16.56 -5.33
CA LYS A 29 12.96 17.45 -4.22
C LYS A 29 11.78 17.86 -3.32
N ASP A 30 10.62 18.10 -3.93
CA ASP A 30 9.44 18.67 -3.27
C ASP A 30 8.17 17.81 -3.44
N SER A 31 8.24 16.72 -4.20
CA SER A 31 7.06 15.91 -4.53
C SER A 31 7.39 14.44 -4.75
N ASN A 32 6.45 13.56 -4.49
CA ASN A 32 6.54 12.14 -4.81
C ASN A 32 5.56 11.78 -5.92
N GLU A 33 6.05 11.17 -7.00
CA GLU A 33 5.24 10.62 -8.07
C GLU A 33 4.88 9.16 -7.76
N TRP A 34 3.59 8.88 -7.70
CA TRP A 34 3.01 7.57 -7.45
C TRP A 34 2.34 7.08 -8.72
N ARG A 35 2.51 5.80 -9.05
CA ARG A 35 1.91 5.17 -10.23
C ARG A 35 0.96 4.07 -9.80
N ARG A 36 -0.17 3.93 -10.51
CA ARG A 36 -1.07 2.79 -10.32
C ARG A 36 -0.32 1.46 -10.38
N ARG A 37 -0.57 0.61 -9.39
CA ARG A 37 0.09 -0.70 -9.25
C ARG A 37 -0.36 -1.70 -10.33
N THR A 38 -1.64 -1.70 -10.66
CA THR A 38 -2.26 -2.63 -11.61
C THR A 38 -2.08 -2.16 -13.06
N ARG A 39 -1.55 -3.02 -13.93
CA ARG A 39 -1.49 -2.81 -15.39
C ARG A 39 -2.82 -3.26 -16.05
N PRO A 40 -3.21 -2.71 -17.21
CA PRO A 40 -2.49 -1.78 -18.08
C PRO A 40 -2.53 -0.31 -17.64
N CYS A 41 -3.22 0.02 -16.54
CA CYS A 41 -3.40 1.39 -16.10
C CYS A 41 -2.06 2.12 -15.82
N THR A 42 -1.91 3.29 -16.42
CA THR A 42 -0.69 4.12 -16.36
C THR A 42 -0.88 5.44 -15.62
N THR A 43 -2.05 5.65 -15.02
CA THR A 43 -2.37 6.84 -14.24
C THR A 43 -1.36 7.04 -13.11
N SER A 44 -0.95 8.29 -12.93
CA SER A 44 -0.06 8.73 -11.87
C SER A 44 -0.72 9.81 -11.02
N LEU A 45 -0.31 9.84 -9.76
CA LEU A 45 -0.73 10.77 -8.72
C LEU A 45 0.53 11.42 -8.16
N SER A 46 0.53 12.72 -7.92
CA SER A 46 1.66 13.41 -7.28
C SER A 46 1.25 13.92 -5.91
N LEU A 47 2.06 13.63 -4.89
CA LEU A 47 1.92 14.17 -3.54
C LEU A 47 3.06 15.14 -3.23
N CYS A 48 2.85 16.05 -2.27
CA CYS A 48 3.96 16.76 -1.63
C CYS A 48 4.95 15.76 -1.00
N ARG A 49 6.19 16.20 -0.78
CA ARG A 49 7.23 15.35 -0.15
C ARG A 49 6.80 14.76 1.20
N ASP A 50 6.05 15.51 1.98
CA ASP A 50 5.48 15.06 3.27
C ASP A 50 4.34 14.03 3.12
N ASN A 51 3.91 13.75 1.89
CA ASN A 51 2.86 12.80 1.53
C ASN A 51 1.47 13.12 2.13
N LYS A 52 1.21 14.34 2.63
CA LYS A 52 -0.08 14.73 3.22
C LYS A 52 -1.02 15.38 2.21
N SER A 53 -0.46 16.03 1.19
CA SER A 53 -1.22 16.82 0.22
C SER A 53 -1.05 16.30 -1.19
N ILE A 54 -2.14 16.28 -1.95
CA ILE A 54 -2.15 15.94 -3.37
C ILE A 54 -1.76 17.19 -4.16
N LEU A 55 -0.67 17.09 -4.94
CA LEU A 55 -0.24 18.11 -5.89
C LEU A 55 -0.88 17.92 -7.26
N ARG A 56 -1.09 16.67 -7.67
CA ARG A 56 -1.71 16.33 -8.95
C ARG A 56 -2.58 15.11 -8.79
N GLU A 57 -3.88 15.28 -8.99
CA GLU A 57 -4.83 14.17 -9.01
C GLU A 57 -4.56 13.21 -10.19
N PRO A 58 -4.90 11.92 -10.02
CA PRO A 58 -4.80 10.97 -11.12
C PRO A 58 -5.77 11.31 -12.24
N GLY A 59 -5.35 11.07 -13.49
CA GLY A 59 -6.23 11.11 -14.65
C GLY A 59 -7.25 9.97 -14.66
N VAL A 60 -7.96 9.81 -15.78
CA VAL A 60 -8.99 8.78 -15.93
C VAL A 60 -8.38 7.38 -15.81
N HIS A 61 -8.93 6.57 -14.92
CA HIS A 61 -8.60 5.17 -14.79
C HIS A 61 -9.36 4.35 -15.85
N ILE A 62 -8.63 3.59 -16.67
CA ILE A 62 -9.19 2.58 -17.57
C ILE A 62 -9.39 1.21 -16.88
N CYS A 63 -9.17 1.13 -15.57
CA CYS A 63 -9.20 -0.11 -14.80
C CYS A 63 -10.20 -0.01 -13.63
N ILE A 64 -10.62 -1.16 -13.13
CA ILE A 64 -11.51 -1.26 -11.98
C ILE A 64 -10.76 -0.87 -10.69
N PRO A 65 -11.43 -0.21 -9.73
CA PRO A 65 -10.92 -0.03 -8.38
C PRO A 65 -10.49 -1.37 -7.77
N HIS A 66 -9.48 -1.35 -6.91
CA HIS A 66 -9.16 -2.51 -6.10
C HIS A 66 -10.31 -2.66 -5.10
N SER A 67 -11.25 -3.59 -5.36
CA SER A 67 -12.32 -3.90 -4.44
C SER A 67 -11.70 -4.25 -3.08
N SER A 68 -12.20 -3.64 -2.02
CA SER A 68 -11.77 -3.88 -0.65
C SER A 68 -12.24 -5.24 -0.10
N GLU A 69 -12.52 -6.23 -0.96
CA GLU A 69 -13.05 -7.55 -0.61
C GLU A 69 -12.05 -8.70 -0.77
N GLU A 70 -10.75 -8.42 -0.95
CA GLU A 70 -9.67 -9.42 -0.87
C GLU A 70 -8.64 -9.10 0.23
N LEU A 71 -9.13 -8.72 1.41
CA LEU A 71 -8.34 -8.69 2.66
C LEU A 71 -8.65 -9.95 3.51
N ILE A 72 -8.60 -11.13 2.89
CA ILE A 72 -8.60 -12.42 3.61
C ILE A 72 -7.56 -13.33 2.97
N VAL A 73 -6.27 -13.13 3.23
CA VAL A 73 -5.28 -14.23 3.30
C VAL A 73 -4.13 -13.83 4.23
N GLU A 74 -4.08 -14.52 5.38
CA GLU A 74 -2.91 -14.87 6.19
C GLU A 74 -2.13 -13.76 6.92
N ALA A 75 -2.75 -13.23 7.98
CA ALA A 75 -2.02 -12.94 9.23
C ALA A 75 -2.15 -14.13 10.18
N THR A 76 -1.68 -15.32 9.76
CA THR A 76 -1.63 -16.49 10.64
C THR A 76 -0.28 -17.17 10.55
N VAL A 77 0.32 -17.30 11.73
CA VAL A 77 1.47 -18.14 12.11
C VAL A 77 2.87 -17.57 11.82
N ALA A 78 3.26 -16.59 12.64
CA ALA A 78 4.65 -16.44 13.05
C ALA A 78 4.78 -16.55 14.58
N ARG A 79 4.90 -17.80 15.04
CA ARG A 79 5.95 -18.26 15.97
C ARG A 79 6.00 -17.62 17.37
N MET A 80 5.41 -18.30 18.35
CA MET A 80 6.04 -18.42 19.68
C MET A 80 6.33 -19.88 19.98
N LYS A 81 7.63 -20.15 20.13
CA LYS A 81 8.23 -21.44 20.46
C LYS A 81 7.66 -21.90 21.81
N LYS A 82 7.09 -23.10 21.88
CA LYS A 82 6.87 -23.76 23.16
C LYS A 82 8.23 -24.27 23.64
N GLU A 83 8.74 -23.67 24.71
CA GLU A 83 9.82 -24.22 25.52
C GLU A 83 9.38 -25.56 26.14
N PRO A 84 10.30 -26.52 26.35
CA PRO A 84 9.98 -27.81 26.95
C PRO A 84 9.67 -27.66 28.45
N LEU A 85 8.54 -28.24 28.89
CA LEU A 85 8.20 -28.35 30.31
C LEU A 85 9.27 -29.20 31.04
N THR A 86 10.05 -28.57 31.90
CA THR A 86 10.75 -29.25 32.99
C THR A 86 9.71 -29.69 34.03
N LYS A 87 9.63 -31.00 34.27
CA LYS A 87 8.89 -31.58 35.39
C LYS A 87 9.58 -31.19 36.70
N LEU A 88 8.83 -30.61 37.64
CA LEU A 88 9.21 -30.49 39.04
C LEU A 88 8.04 -30.98 39.91
N TYR A 89 8.40 -31.94 40.76
CA TYR A 89 7.68 -32.64 41.84
C TYR A 89 6.57 -33.62 41.45
#